data_AF-A0A932YTD8-F1
#
_entry.id   AF-A0A932YTD8-F1
#
_cell.length_a   1.000
_cell.length_b   1.000
_cell.length_c   1.000
_cell.angle_alpha   90.00
_cell.angle_beta   90.00
_cell.angle_gamma   90.00
#
_symmetry.space_group_name_H-M   'P 1'
#
loop_
_entity.id
_entity.type
_entity.pdbx_description
1 polymer ?
#
loop_
_entity_poly.entity_id
_entity_poly.type
_entity_poly.pdbx_seq_one_letter_code
_entity_poly.pdbx_strand_id
1 'polypeptide(L)'
;MTSRKQGVSPGVMAFYHQDGLPAAWQQATKFAGPNGRLATMPDIIAARINSKPGDPAWETYFTTLTAEYLGISKDGSRILIVAHGIGPMSTLAGIQKAYSWEYKDKGRNRRGGRITQQEFLKLEAGNYGPVCIIDFDAYCKRYEYPFGGTLRASQALLDPVLKARHGPRHAEYIRIHVAAAREWHREQNGFDPENRFQTPQPDFDRFLNRRRAQHWIDGRRDSDPHILQVNDPANCAYTFVPFHGHREIEDGYALAHLITTGALCHLHHGIHESLTSDLHCHEWGNGVRLVGIKESANLESGVHAGPEPRALVHKYWRDLLVPVFPPDAEPGVGFRALMQMGDQWFTQYLKMGERMDTYEPEYVVTSLEKVGDPVLFRTTVGGYHGFFKFGINEVQAIAPASANAYVFVSEPQNEWSGGNPTHQTCMVQFYRAEADTTKRVIKADTLAYDLDRMMALLAKESGVEEKKISLEELKTKVMRIIAVLKDQKPQLNQSIPITALIDEAEKLLALLNDPQPGLMSWHDLVHERLEKLKAHFGRDLV
;
A
#
# COMPACT_ATOMS: atom_id res chain seq x y z
N MET A 1 -16.39 -18.40 1.44
CA MET A 1 -17.21 -18.06 0.26
C MET A 1 -17.28 -16.55 0.13
N THR A 2 -16.34 -15.94 -0.60
CA THR A 2 -16.33 -14.51 -0.91
C THR A 2 -17.33 -14.26 -2.04
N SER A 3 -18.37 -13.49 -1.73
CA SER A 3 -19.30 -12.93 -2.70
C SER A 3 -18.51 -12.09 -3.70
N ARG A 4 -18.32 -12.63 -4.92
CA ARG A 4 -17.83 -11.88 -6.08
C ARG A 4 -18.91 -10.86 -6.45
N LYS A 5 -18.83 -9.66 -5.90
CA LYS A 5 -19.58 -8.53 -6.45
C LYS A 5 -19.04 -8.21 -7.84
N GLN A 6 -19.96 -8.07 -8.78
CA GLN A 6 -19.72 -7.78 -10.19
C GLN A 6 -18.83 -6.54 -10.38
N GLY A 7 -17.70 -6.74 -11.07
CA GLY A 7 -17.20 -5.96 -12.21
C GLY A 7 -17.27 -4.42 -12.25
N VAL A 8 -17.32 -3.71 -11.14
CA VAL A 8 -17.16 -2.24 -11.14
C VAL A 8 -15.72 -1.93 -10.75
N SER A 9 -14.99 -1.17 -11.60
CA SER A 9 -13.68 -0.61 -11.22
C SER A 9 -13.82 0.01 -9.83
N PRO A 10 -12.93 -0.30 -8.89
CA PRO A 10 -13.05 0.24 -7.54
C PRO A 10 -13.01 1.77 -7.59
N GLY A 11 -13.83 2.41 -6.76
CA GLY A 11 -13.81 3.87 -6.56
C GLY A 11 -12.73 4.32 -5.57
N VAL A 12 -12.22 3.39 -4.77
CA VAL A 12 -11.22 3.62 -3.71
C VAL A 12 -10.13 2.56 -3.82
N MET A 13 -8.88 2.97 -3.97
CA MET A 13 -7.76 2.04 -4.18
C MET A 13 -6.47 2.54 -3.53
N ALA A 14 -5.72 1.61 -2.94
CA ALA A 14 -4.40 1.84 -2.38
C ALA A 14 -3.29 1.67 -3.42
N PHE A 15 -2.22 2.45 -3.31
CA PHE A 15 -1.06 2.44 -4.19
C PHE A 15 0.21 2.45 -3.35
N TYR A 16 0.94 1.34 -3.40
CA TYR A 16 2.27 1.23 -2.81
C TYR A 16 3.33 1.43 -3.89
N HIS A 17 4.40 2.15 -3.57
CA HIS A 17 5.56 2.24 -4.45
C HIS A 17 6.86 2.19 -3.65
N GLN A 18 7.82 1.39 -4.12
CA GLN A 18 9.11 1.22 -3.46
C GLN A 18 10.01 2.47 -3.53
N ASP A 19 9.88 3.26 -4.60
CA ASP A 19 10.57 4.57 -4.72
C ASP A 19 9.89 5.69 -3.90
N GLY A 20 8.96 5.31 -3.01
CA GLY A 20 8.42 6.18 -1.97
C GLY A 20 7.34 7.15 -2.45
N LEU A 21 7.25 8.26 -1.71
CA LEU A 21 6.11 9.19 -1.78
C LEU A 21 5.80 9.73 -3.18
N PRO A 22 6.76 10.26 -3.97
CA PRO A 22 6.42 10.90 -5.23
C PRO A 22 5.76 9.96 -6.23
N ALA A 23 6.25 8.72 -6.33
CA ALA A 23 5.71 7.73 -7.26
C ALA A 23 4.34 7.20 -6.79
N ALA A 24 4.19 6.88 -5.50
CA ALA A 24 2.90 6.49 -4.93
C ALA A 24 1.85 7.62 -5.09
N TRP A 25 2.27 8.88 -4.93
CA TRP A 25 1.40 10.05 -5.12
C TRP A 25 0.92 10.16 -6.55
N GLN A 26 1.83 10.09 -7.53
CA GLN A 26 1.49 10.17 -8.95
C GLN A 26 0.46 9.10 -9.32
N GLN A 27 0.63 7.87 -8.85
CA GLN A 27 -0.31 6.78 -9.12
C GLN A 27 -1.67 7.02 -8.48
N ALA A 28 -1.69 7.35 -7.18
CA ALA A 28 -2.93 7.55 -6.45
C ALA A 28 -3.72 8.75 -6.98
N THR A 29 -3.05 9.85 -7.34
CA THR A 29 -3.70 11.02 -7.96
C THR A 29 -4.18 10.71 -9.37
N LYS A 30 -3.40 10.00 -10.19
CA LYS A 30 -3.82 9.58 -11.53
C LYS A 30 -5.07 8.70 -11.46
N PHE A 31 -5.14 7.77 -10.52
CA PHE A 31 -6.31 6.94 -10.30
C PHE A 31 -7.53 7.73 -9.79
N ALA A 32 -7.32 8.63 -8.83
CA ALA A 32 -8.39 9.45 -8.26
C ALA A 32 -9.02 10.38 -9.31
N GLY A 33 -8.23 10.83 -10.30
CA GLY A 33 -8.66 11.74 -11.34
C GLY A 33 -8.72 13.21 -10.87
N PRO A 34 -9.07 14.14 -11.76
CA PRO A 34 -8.97 15.59 -11.50
C PRO A 34 -9.86 16.09 -10.35
N ASN A 35 -11.02 15.46 -10.16
CA ASN A 35 -11.98 15.79 -9.10
C ASN A 35 -11.90 14.81 -7.91
N GLY A 36 -10.98 13.85 -7.97
CA GLY A 36 -10.74 12.93 -6.89
C GLY A 36 -9.85 13.55 -5.80
N ARG A 37 -9.54 12.74 -4.79
CA ARG A 37 -8.66 13.15 -3.69
C ARG A 37 -7.88 11.98 -3.14
N LEU A 38 -6.84 12.29 -2.38
CA LEU A 38 -6.13 11.30 -1.58
C LEU A 38 -6.77 11.17 -0.20
N ALA A 39 -6.70 9.99 0.38
CA ALA A 39 -7.31 9.69 1.68
C ALA A 39 -6.59 10.40 2.84
N THR A 40 -7.40 10.88 3.78
CA THR A 40 -7.02 11.31 5.12
C THR A 40 -7.28 10.17 6.12
N MET A 41 -6.81 10.30 7.35
CA MET A 41 -7.08 9.32 8.41
C MET A 41 -8.58 9.07 8.63
N PRO A 42 -9.46 10.10 8.72
CA PRO A 42 -10.91 9.88 8.77
C PRO A 42 -11.47 8.98 7.65
N ASP A 43 -10.90 9.02 6.45
CA ASP A 43 -11.34 8.17 5.33
C ASP A 43 -10.96 6.71 5.56
N ILE A 44 -9.74 6.46 6.02
CA ILE A 44 -9.27 5.10 6.36
C ILE A 44 -10.09 4.55 7.53
N ILE A 45 -10.37 5.37 8.53
CA ILE A 45 -11.24 4.98 9.66
C ILE A 45 -12.65 4.65 9.18
N ALA A 46 -13.22 5.47 8.28
CA ALA A 46 -14.52 5.16 7.69
C ALA A 46 -14.49 3.84 6.91
N ALA A 47 -13.45 3.57 6.13
CA ALA A 47 -13.31 2.30 5.42
C ALA A 47 -13.18 1.10 6.37
N ARG A 48 -12.42 1.23 7.47
CA ARG A 48 -12.28 0.19 8.50
C ARG A 48 -13.59 -0.11 9.22
N ILE A 49 -14.34 0.93 9.58
CA ILE A 49 -15.67 0.76 10.20
C ILE A 49 -16.63 -0.02 9.29
N ASN A 50 -16.53 0.21 7.97
CA ASN A 50 -17.41 -0.40 6.98
C ASN A 50 -16.86 -1.70 6.37
N SER A 51 -15.79 -2.26 6.95
CA SER A 51 -15.16 -3.51 6.55
C SER A 51 -14.89 -4.38 7.78
N LYS A 52 -14.32 -5.56 7.59
CA LYS A 52 -13.98 -6.48 8.68
C LYS A 52 -12.50 -6.88 8.63
N PRO A 53 -11.93 -7.37 9.75
CA PRO A 53 -10.64 -8.06 9.72
C PRO A 53 -10.60 -9.11 8.60
N GLY A 54 -9.48 -9.19 7.90
CA GLY A 54 -9.30 -9.94 6.65
C GLY A 54 -9.54 -9.11 5.38
N ASP A 55 -10.22 -7.96 5.46
CA ASP A 55 -10.36 -7.05 4.32
C ASP A 55 -9.15 -6.10 4.21
N PRO A 56 -8.78 -5.61 3.01
CA PRO A 56 -7.57 -4.81 2.82
C PRO A 56 -7.46 -3.55 3.69
N ALA A 57 -8.58 -2.95 4.11
CA ALA A 57 -8.57 -1.78 4.99
C ALA A 57 -8.02 -2.09 6.40
N TRP A 58 -8.06 -3.35 6.83
CA TRP A 58 -7.53 -3.83 8.10
C TRP A 58 -6.19 -4.57 7.94
N GLU A 59 -5.96 -5.24 6.81
CA GLU A 59 -4.79 -6.11 6.60
C GLU A 59 -3.54 -5.38 6.07
N THR A 60 -3.57 -4.06 5.97
CA THR A 60 -2.41 -3.31 5.52
C THR A 60 -2.28 -1.93 6.13
N TYR A 61 -1.11 -1.33 5.93
CA TYR A 61 -0.80 0.02 6.40
C TYR A 61 -1.17 1.07 5.35
N PHE A 62 -1.48 2.28 5.80
CA PHE A 62 -1.77 3.42 4.93
C PHE A 62 -1.06 4.67 5.42
N THR A 63 -0.34 5.32 4.50
CA THR A 63 0.09 6.71 4.68
C THR A 63 -1.07 7.61 4.29
N THR A 64 -1.42 8.58 5.13
CA THR A 64 -2.58 9.44 4.91
C THR A 64 -2.17 10.90 4.71
N LEU A 65 -3.06 11.71 4.14
CA LEU A 65 -2.90 13.17 4.14
C LEU A 65 -3.34 13.82 5.47
N THR A 66 -3.50 13.04 6.54
CA THR A 66 -3.50 13.62 7.88
C THR A 66 -2.07 13.95 8.26
N ALA A 67 -1.84 15.18 8.71
CA ALA A 67 -0.55 15.64 9.18
C ALA A 67 -0.63 16.10 10.64
N GLU A 68 0.47 15.93 11.36
CA GLU A 68 0.71 16.47 12.68
C GLU A 68 1.81 17.51 12.65
N TYR A 69 1.62 18.55 13.46
CA TYR A 69 2.56 19.63 13.61
C TYR A 69 2.80 19.91 15.09
N LEU A 70 4.04 19.83 15.55
CA LEU A 70 4.43 20.19 16.91
C LEU A 70 5.23 21.51 16.86
N GLY A 71 4.72 22.53 17.54
CA GLY A 71 5.29 23.88 17.49
C GLY A 71 4.99 24.68 18.76
N ILE A 72 5.52 25.91 18.78
CA ILE A 72 5.24 26.89 19.82
C ILE A 72 4.03 27.72 19.39
N SER A 73 3.00 27.74 20.23
CA SER A 73 1.78 28.54 20.07
C SER A 73 2.09 30.04 20.16
N LYS A 74 1.15 30.89 19.72
CA LYS A 74 1.24 32.35 19.89
C LYS A 74 1.40 32.78 21.35
N ASP A 75 0.87 32.02 22.29
CA ASP A 75 0.98 32.28 23.73
C ASP A 75 2.26 31.69 24.38
N GLY A 76 3.12 31.04 23.60
CA GLY A 76 4.37 30.44 24.06
C GLY A 76 4.23 28.99 24.55
N SER A 77 3.02 28.42 24.60
CA SER A 77 2.81 27.01 24.96
C SER A 77 3.23 26.06 23.83
N ARG A 78 3.58 24.80 24.17
CA ARG A 78 3.80 23.75 23.16
C ARG A 78 2.47 23.09 22.83
N ILE A 79 2.11 23.12 21.54
CA ILE A 79 0.86 22.51 21.06
C ILE A 79 1.13 21.55 19.91
N LEU A 80 0.34 20.48 19.88
CA LEU A 80 0.27 19.54 18.76
C LEU A 80 -1.00 19.85 17.96
N ILE A 81 -0.84 20.11 16.67
CA ILE A 81 -1.93 20.37 15.73
C ILE A 81 -2.11 19.15 14.82
N VAL A 82 -3.32 18.62 14.74
CA VAL A 82 -3.71 17.57 13.78
C VAL A 82 -4.58 18.20 12.68
N ALA A 83 -4.19 18.00 11.43
CA ALA A 83 -4.89 18.53 10.26
C ALA A 83 -5.17 17.42 9.23
N HIS A 84 -6.39 17.36 8.70
CA HIS A 84 -6.81 16.33 7.74
C HIS A 84 -6.87 16.90 6.32
N GLY A 85 -5.87 16.60 5.48
CA GLY A 85 -5.87 16.98 4.06
C GLY A 85 -5.71 18.48 3.79
N ILE A 86 -5.33 19.26 4.79
CA ILE A 86 -5.13 20.71 4.71
C ILE A 86 -3.75 21.10 5.27
N GLY A 87 -3.37 22.36 5.10
CA GLY A 87 -2.12 22.90 5.65
C GLY A 87 -0.91 22.79 4.73
N PRO A 88 0.29 23.09 5.24
CA PRO A 88 1.53 23.09 4.46
C PRO A 88 1.87 21.74 3.82
N MET A 89 1.42 20.62 4.38
CA MET A 89 1.66 19.26 3.87
C MET A 89 0.48 18.67 3.09
N SER A 90 -0.49 19.48 2.64
CA SER A 90 -1.64 18.99 1.86
C SER A 90 -1.31 18.68 0.39
N THR A 91 -0.11 19.06 -0.08
CA THR A 91 0.33 18.86 -1.47
C THR A 91 1.68 18.15 -1.51
N LEU A 92 1.97 17.46 -2.61
CA LEU A 92 3.28 16.80 -2.79
C LEU A 92 4.45 17.78 -2.63
N ALA A 93 4.35 18.97 -3.22
CA ALA A 93 5.38 20.00 -3.12
C ALA A 93 5.59 20.47 -1.67
N GLY A 94 4.49 20.64 -0.94
CA GLY A 94 4.53 20.98 0.48
C GLY A 94 5.17 19.91 1.35
N ILE A 95 4.84 18.64 1.10
CA ILE A 95 5.44 17.50 1.80
C ILE A 95 6.93 17.39 1.48
N GLN A 96 7.31 17.49 0.20
CA GLN A 96 8.71 17.45 -0.22
C GLN A 96 9.53 18.61 0.36
N LYS A 97 8.92 19.80 0.48
CA LYS A 97 9.51 20.96 1.17
C LYS A 97 9.73 20.65 2.65
N ALA A 98 8.72 20.11 3.34
CA ALA A 98 8.83 19.80 4.76
C ALA A 98 9.92 18.75 5.05
N TYR A 99 9.98 17.68 4.26
CA TYR A 99 10.97 16.62 4.41
C TYR A 99 12.30 16.90 3.69
N SER A 100 12.56 18.10 3.17
CA SER A 100 13.78 18.36 2.37
C SER A 100 15.07 18.04 3.11
N TRP A 101 15.05 18.14 4.44
CA TRP A 101 16.18 17.83 5.32
C TRP A 101 16.52 16.33 5.38
N GLU A 102 15.57 15.45 5.08
CA GLU A 102 15.80 13.99 5.08
C GLU A 102 16.64 13.52 3.89
N TYR A 103 16.48 14.18 2.74
CA TYR A 103 17.06 13.72 1.48
C TYR A 103 18.00 14.73 0.79
N LYS A 104 17.95 16.02 1.12
CA LYS A 104 18.91 17.02 0.62
C LYS A 104 20.07 17.29 1.57
N ASP A 105 19.90 17.03 2.86
CA ASP A 105 20.95 17.28 3.85
C ASP A 105 21.99 16.15 3.85
N LYS A 106 23.21 16.46 3.38
CA LYS A 106 24.35 15.53 3.40
C LYS A 106 24.82 15.20 4.82
N GLY A 107 24.47 16.03 5.81
CA GLY A 107 24.71 15.78 7.23
C GLY A 107 23.81 14.69 7.83
N ARG A 108 22.88 14.12 7.04
CA ARG A 108 21.93 13.06 7.47
C ARG A 108 21.12 13.48 8.70
N ASN A 109 20.66 14.72 8.74
CA ASN A 109 19.75 15.23 9.76
C ASN A 109 18.34 14.63 9.57
N ARG A 110 18.23 13.32 9.81
CA ARG A 110 17.04 12.49 9.66
C ARG A 110 16.10 12.63 10.84
N ARG A 111 15.73 13.87 11.13
CA ARG A 111 14.88 14.21 12.25
C ARG A 111 13.46 14.56 11.77
N GLY A 112 12.99 14.02 10.66
CA GLY A 112 11.67 14.28 10.11
C GLY A 112 11.47 15.68 9.52
N GLY A 113 10.20 16.00 9.26
CA GLY A 113 9.80 17.19 8.51
C GLY A 113 9.77 18.46 9.35
N ARG A 114 9.96 19.61 8.68
CA ARG A 114 9.97 20.95 9.29
C ARG A 114 9.11 21.89 8.47
N ILE A 115 8.31 22.72 9.14
CA ILE A 115 7.67 23.88 8.54
C ILE A 115 8.13 25.15 9.26
N THR A 116 7.95 26.31 8.64
CA THR A 116 8.26 27.57 9.30
C THR A 116 7.30 27.83 10.46
N GLN A 117 7.78 28.52 11.49
CA GLN A 117 6.93 28.98 12.60
C GLN A 117 5.74 29.82 12.09
N GLN A 118 5.93 30.60 11.02
CA GLN A 118 4.84 31.36 10.42
C GLN A 118 3.76 30.46 9.79
N GLU A 119 4.15 29.38 9.10
CA GLU A 119 3.21 28.39 8.59
C GLU A 119 2.45 27.68 9.72
N PHE A 120 3.15 27.39 10.83
CA PHE A 120 2.54 26.81 12.04
C PHE A 120 1.51 27.73 12.68
N LEU A 121 1.83 29.01 12.90
CA LEU A 121 0.88 29.98 13.46
C LEU A 121 -0.34 30.21 12.55
N LYS A 122 -0.17 30.06 11.22
CA LYS A 122 -1.29 30.09 10.28
C LYS A 122 -2.21 28.87 10.42
N LEU A 123 -1.66 27.68 10.73
CA LEU A 123 -2.45 26.49 11.07
C LEU A 123 -3.24 26.71 12.36
N GLU A 124 -2.56 27.19 13.41
CA GLU A 124 -3.17 27.51 14.70
C GLU A 124 -4.34 28.49 14.53
N ALA A 125 -4.16 29.53 13.71
CA ALA A 125 -5.18 30.53 13.43
C ALA A 125 -6.31 30.04 12.50
N GLY A 126 -6.26 28.81 11.99
CA GLY A 126 -7.29 28.24 11.12
C GLY A 126 -7.25 28.73 9.66
N ASN A 127 -6.16 29.37 9.22
CA ASN A 127 -6.07 29.94 7.87
C ASN A 127 -6.10 28.89 6.75
N TYR A 128 -5.86 27.61 7.08
CA TYR A 128 -5.95 26.50 6.14
C TYR A 128 -7.27 25.73 6.24
N GLY A 129 -8.12 26.07 7.20
CA GLY A 129 -9.31 25.30 7.58
C GLY A 129 -9.25 24.78 9.02
N PRO A 130 -10.27 24.00 9.43
CA PRO A 130 -10.40 23.52 10.79
C PRO A 130 -9.33 22.48 11.15
N VAL A 131 -8.74 22.62 12.34
CA VAL A 131 -7.74 21.72 12.90
C VAL A 131 -8.10 21.32 14.33
N CYS A 132 -7.50 20.23 14.82
CA CYS A 132 -7.55 19.89 16.24
C CYS A 132 -6.25 20.34 16.91
N ILE A 133 -6.35 21.05 18.03
CA ILE A 133 -5.20 21.54 18.80
C ILE A 133 -5.19 20.83 20.15
N ILE A 134 -4.03 20.33 20.54
CA ILE A 134 -3.80 19.56 21.76
C ILE A 134 -2.66 20.22 22.54
N ASP A 135 -2.87 20.41 23.84
CA ASP A 135 -1.79 20.78 24.76
C ASP A 135 -0.79 19.62 24.84
N PHE A 136 0.38 19.81 24.24
CA PHE A 136 1.39 18.76 24.12
C PHE A 136 1.98 18.38 25.48
N ASP A 137 2.17 19.37 26.36
CA ASP A 137 2.81 19.16 27.66
C ASP A 137 1.88 18.48 28.65
N ALA A 138 0.59 18.79 28.58
CA ALA A 138 -0.43 18.06 29.31
C ALA A 138 -0.56 16.62 28.79
N TYR A 139 -0.52 16.42 27.46
CA TYR A 139 -0.57 15.08 26.88
C TYR A 139 0.61 14.21 27.31
N CYS A 140 1.82 14.76 27.30
CA CYS A 140 3.02 14.02 27.70
C CYS A 140 3.00 13.53 29.16
N LYS A 141 2.17 14.14 30.02
CA LYS A 141 2.00 13.72 31.43
C LYS A 141 0.92 12.67 31.63
N ARG A 142 0.15 12.34 30.57
CA ARG A 142 -1.03 11.47 30.66
C ARG A 142 -0.67 9.99 30.83
N TYR A 143 0.43 9.56 30.21
CA TYR A 143 0.91 8.18 30.22
C TYR A 143 2.40 8.15 30.50
N GLU A 144 2.91 7.01 30.98
CA GLU A 144 4.35 6.79 31.11
C GLU A 144 5.03 6.85 29.73
N TYR A 145 4.37 6.35 28.68
CA TYR A 145 4.89 6.36 27.31
C TYR A 145 3.85 6.97 26.34
N PRO A 146 3.69 8.30 26.30
CA PRO A 146 2.61 8.97 25.55
C PRO A 146 2.64 8.67 24.04
N PHE A 147 3.82 8.41 23.47
CA PHE A 147 4.01 8.03 22.07
C PHE A 147 4.74 6.70 21.89
N GLY A 148 4.64 5.79 22.87
CA GLY A 148 5.17 4.43 22.75
C GLY A 148 4.29 3.36 23.41
N GLY A 149 3.21 3.77 24.07
CA GLY A 149 2.32 2.88 24.81
C GLY A 149 1.35 2.13 23.91
N THR A 150 1.09 0.87 24.27
CA THR A 150 -0.08 0.15 23.79
C THR A 150 -1.24 0.45 24.74
N LEU A 151 -2.32 1.01 24.22
CA LEU A 151 -3.45 1.49 25.01
C LEU A 151 -4.58 0.46 25.04
N ARG A 152 -5.18 0.32 26.23
CA ARG A 152 -6.48 -0.34 26.40
C ARG A 152 -7.57 0.43 25.69
N ALA A 153 -8.68 -0.23 25.36
CA ALA A 153 -9.77 0.41 24.66
C ALA A 153 -10.37 1.60 25.41
N SER A 154 -10.50 1.51 26.74
CA SER A 154 -10.96 2.61 27.59
C SER A 154 -10.01 3.81 27.55
N GLN A 155 -8.70 3.55 27.51
CA GLN A 155 -7.67 4.59 27.40
C GLN A 155 -7.68 5.22 26.02
N ALA A 156 -7.71 4.39 24.97
CA ALA A 156 -7.73 4.83 23.58
C ALA A 156 -8.95 5.68 23.24
N LEU A 157 -10.13 5.33 23.80
CA LEU A 157 -11.36 6.10 23.65
C LEU A 157 -11.26 7.54 24.19
N LEU A 158 -10.45 7.72 25.23
CA LEU A 158 -10.27 9.00 25.93
C LEU A 158 -8.98 9.71 25.54
N ASP A 159 -8.18 9.14 24.64
CA ASP A 159 -6.91 9.71 24.22
C ASP A 159 -7.16 10.88 23.25
N PRO A 160 -6.72 12.12 23.58
CA PRO A 160 -7.01 13.28 22.75
C PRO A 160 -6.26 13.25 21.40
N VAL A 161 -5.08 12.65 21.33
CA VAL A 161 -4.29 12.51 20.09
C VAL A 161 -4.96 11.51 19.16
N LEU A 162 -5.33 10.33 19.65
CA LEU A 162 -6.07 9.35 18.85
C LEU A 162 -7.44 9.87 18.41
N LYS A 163 -8.12 10.64 19.27
CA LYS A 163 -9.39 11.29 18.91
C LYS A 163 -9.19 12.30 17.78
N ALA A 164 -8.16 13.13 17.87
CA ALA A 164 -7.82 14.10 16.82
C ALA A 164 -7.38 13.40 15.52
N ARG A 165 -6.56 12.34 15.59
CA ARG A 165 -6.12 11.55 14.43
C ARG A 165 -7.29 10.88 13.70
N HIS A 166 -8.19 10.20 14.43
CA HIS A 166 -9.30 9.46 13.84
C HIS A 166 -10.44 10.36 13.37
N GLY A 167 -10.57 11.55 13.94
CA GLY A 167 -11.64 12.49 13.63
C GLY A 167 -13.01 12.06 14.17
N PRO A 168 -14.13 12.47 13.52
CA PRO A 168 -15.47 12.39 14.11
C PRO A 168 -15.96 10.98 14.48
N ARG A 169 -15.48 9.94 13.79
CA ARG A 169 -15.91 8.54 14.00
C ARG A 169 -15.01 7.77 14.96
N HIS A 170 -14.17 8.45 15.74
CA HIS A 170 -13.24 7.84 16.69
C HIS A 170 -13.91 6.79 17.60
N ALA A 171 -14.99 7.14 18.31
CA ALA A 171 -15.62 6.22 19.27
C ALA A 171 -16.22 4.97 18.59
N GLU A 172 -16.76 5.13 17.38
CA GLU A 172 -17.29 4.03 16.60
C GLU A 172 -16.19 3.07 16.15
N TYR A 173 -15.06 3.61 15.69
CA TYR A 173 -13.88 2.83 15.35
C TYR A 173 -13.36 2.02 16.53
N ILE A 174 -13.18 2.66 17.70
CA ILE A 174 -12.75 1.98 18.92
C ILE A 174 -13.68 0.81 19.25
N ARG A 175 -15.00 1.02 19.20
CA ARG A 175 -15.99 -0.04 19.46
C ARG A 175 -15.85 -1.23 18.50
N ILE A 176 -15.60 -0.98 17.22
CA ILE A 176 -15.45 -2.03 16.21
C ILE A 176 -14.14 -2.79 16.40
N HIS A 177 -13.03 -2.08 16.65
CA HIS A 177 -11.75 -2.71 16.94
C HIS A 177 -11.84 -3.58 18.20
N VAL A 178 -12.47 -3.09 19.28
CA VAL A 178 -12.71 -3.89 20.50
C VAL A 178 -13.45 -5.19 20.19
N ALA A 179 -14.48 -5.15 19.35
CA ALA A 179 -15.21 -6.35 18.97
C ALA A 179 -14.31 -7.36 18.23
N ALA A 180 -13.49 -6.87 17.30
CA ALA A 180 -12.52 -7.69 16.57
C ALA A 180 -11.44 -8.28 17.51
N ALA A 181 -10.86 -7.47 18.40
CA ALA A 181 -9.86 -7.92 19.35
C ALA A 181 -10.41 -8.99 20.30
N ARG A 182 -11.62 -8.81 20.83
CA ARG A 182 -12.29 -9.81 21.67
C ARG A 182 -12.52 -11.12 20.93
N GLU A 183 -12.93 -11.07 19.67
CA GLU A 183 -13.10 -12.28 18.85
C GLU A 183 -11.76 -13.00 18.68
N TRP A 184 -10.72 -12.28 18.28
CA TRP A 184 -9.38 -12.83 18.16
C TRP A 184 -8.89 -13.46 19.47
N HIS A 185 -9.10 -12.81 20.62
CA HIS A 185 -8.75 -13.41 21.92
C HIS A 185 -9.51 -14.71 22.19
N ARG A 186 -10.79 -14.82 21.81
CA ARG A 186 -11.55 -16.08 21.93
C ARG A 186 -10.95 -17.17 21.06
N GLU A 187 -10.57 -16.85 19.83
CA GLU A 187 -9.92 -17.79 18.90
C GLU A 187 -8.56 -18.27 19.44
N GLN A 188 -7.75 -17.36 19.99
CA GLN A 188 -6.44 -17.68 20.54
C GLN A 188 -6.47 -18.46 21.86
N ASN A 189 -7.57 -18.37 22.62
CA ASN A 189 -7.69 -19.02 23.93
C ASN A 189 -7.59 -20.55 23.87
N GLY A 190 -7.85 -21.16 22.71
CA GLY A 190 -7.74 -22.61 22.49
C GLY A 190 -6.44 -23.06 21.81
N PHE A 191 -5.52 -22.15 21.51
CA PHE A 191 -4.31 -22.45 20.75
C PHE A 191 -3.07 -22.29 21.63
N ASP A 192 -2.26 -23.34 21.78
CA ASP A 192 -0.96 -23.23 22.44
C ASP A 192 0.16 -23.14 21.39
N PRO A 193 1.05 -22.13 21.46
CA PRO A 193 2.20 -22.07 20.57
C PRO A 193 3.17 -23.23 20.83
N GLU A 194 3.96 -23.59 19.81
CA GLU A 194 5.03 -24.59 19.93
C GLU A 194 6.20 -24.07 20.80
N ASN A 195 6.82 -24.94 21.60
CA ASN A 195 8.05 -24.61 22.35
C ASN A 195 9.30 -24.66 21.47
N ARG A 196 9.33 -23.85 20.40
CA ARG A 196 10.42 -23.87 19.38
C ARG A 196 11.79 -23.60 19.98
N PHE A 197 11.85 -22.81 21.04
CA PHE A 197 13.11 -22.42 21.70
C PHE A 197 13.51 -23.37 22.84
N GLN A 198 12.80 -24.49 23.02
CA GLN A 198 13.10 -25.49 24.06
C GLN A 198 13.23 -24.87 25.46
N THR A 199 12.36 -23.90 25.76
CA THR A 199 12.27 -23.27 27.09
C THR A 199 12.03 -24.36 28.14
N PRO A 200 12.67 -24.33 29.32
CA PRO A 200 12.44 -25.32 30.37
C PRO A 200 10.95 -25.49 30.64
N GLN A 201 10.49 -26.74 30.74
CA GLN A 201 9.07 -27.07 30.81
C GLN A 201 8.29 -26.28 31.87
N PRO A 202 8.79 -26.09 33.11
CA PRO A 202 8.06 -25.32 34.12
C PRO A 202 7.85 -23.84 33.74
N ASP A 203 8.82 -23.24 33.05
CA ASP A 203 8.72 -21.84 32.59
C ASP A 203 7.79 -21.72 31.40
N PHE A 204 7.83 -22.71 30.49
CA PHE A 204 6.94 -22.78 29.34
C PHE A 204 5.48 -22.99 29.77
N ASP A 205 5.23 -23.90 30.72
CA ASP A 205 3.89 -24.13 31.28
C ASP A 205 3.36 -22.87 31.98
N ARG A 206 4.22 -22.16 32.71
CA ARG A 206 3.86 -20.88 33.34
C ARG A 206 3.48 -19.84 32.28
N PHE A 207 4.24 -19.77 31.19
CA PHE A 207 3.90 -18.90 30.06
C PHE A 207 2.54 -19.26 29.44
N LEU A 208 2.32 -20.53 29.11
CA LEU A 208 1.05 -21.00 28.52
C LEU A 208 -0.14 -20.70 29.42
N ASN A 209 -0.05 -21.02 30.71
CA ASN A 209 -1.13 -20.78 31.66
C ASN A 209 -1.47 -19.28 31.77
N ARG A 210 -0.45 -18.42 31.80
CA ARG A 210 -0.63 -16.97 31.87
C ARG A 210 -1.23 -16.41 30.58
N ARG A 211 -0.78 -16.91 29.42
CA ARG A 211 -1.32 -16.57 28.10
C ARG A 211 -2.80 -16.97 27.96
N ARG A 212 -3.16 -18.21 28.29
CA ARG A 212 -4.57 -18.68 28.30
C ARG A 212 -5.44 -17.82 29.22
N ALA A 213 -4.97 -17.55 30.44
CA ALA A 213 -5.69 -16.69 31.37
C ALA A 213 -5.95 -15.28 30.78
N GLN A 214 -4.95 -14.70 30.11
CA GLN A 214 -5.11 -13.42 29.43
C GLN A 214 -6.17 -13.50 28.31
N HIS A 215 -6.03 -14.44 27.36
CA HIS A 215 -6.99 -14.56 26.24
C HIS A 215 -8.41 -14.83 26.73
N TRP A 216 -8.59 -15.61 27.79
CA TRP A 216 -9.89 -15.81 28.40
C TRP A 216 -10.47 -14.51 29.00
N ILE A 217 -9.67 -13.70 29.69
CA ILE A 217 -10.11 -12.41 30.25
C ILE A 217 -10.42 -11.41 29.13
N ASP A 218 -9.49 -11.22 28.19
CA ASP A 218 -9.61 -10.24 27.12
C ASP A 218 -10.67 -10.63 26.07
N GLY A 219 -10.99 -11.93 25.95
CA GLY A 219 -12.05 -12.45 25.09
C GLY A 219 -13.48 -12.28 25.62
N ARG A 220 -13.67 -11.82 26.86
CA ARG A 220 -15.01 -11.59 27.43
C ARG A 220 -15.74 -10.42 26.74
N ARG A 221 -17.06 -10.40 26.85
CA ARG A 221 -17.90 -9.35 26.25
C ARG A 221 -17.70 -7.97 26.89
N ASP A 222 -17.29 -7.93 28.15
CA ASP A 222 -17.11 -6.74 28.98
C ASP A 222 -15.63 -6.41 29.24
N SER A 223 -14.70 -7.10 28.58
CA SER A 223 -13.26 -6.89 28.73
C SER A 223 -12.79 -5.53 28.20
N ASP A 224 -11.61 -5.08 28.64
CA ASP A 224 -10.95 -3.87 28.14
C ASP A 224 -9.61 -4.22 27.48
N PRO A 225 -9.64 -4.83 26.28
CA PRO A 225 -8.43 -5.32 25.62
C PRO A 225 -7.56 -4.15 25.14
N HIS A 226 -6.27 -4.44 24.95
CA HIS A 226 -5.38 -3.52 24.23
C HIS A 226 -5.69 -3.58 22.74
N ILE A 227 -5.85 -2.42 22.11
CA ILE A 227 -6.29 -2.34 20.72
C ILE A 227 -5.43 -1.42 19.85
N LEU A 228 -4.77 -0.42 20.43
CA LEU A 228 -4.04 0.58 19.64
C LEU A 228 -2.69 0.87 20.25
N GLN A 229 -1.70 1.00 19.40
CA GLN A 229 -0.38 1.50 19.77
C GLN A 229 -0.22 2.92 19.24
N VAL A 230 0.01 3.88 20.14
CA VAL A 230 0.49 5.21 19.74
C VAL A 230 2.00 5.09 19.66
N ASN A 231 2.55 5.15 18.45
CA ASN A 231 3.97 4.96 18.24
C ASN A 231 4.59 6.17 17.57
N ASP A 232 5.80 6.50 17.97
CA ASP A 232 6.64 7.50 17.35
C ASP A 232 7.94 6.78 16.95
N PRO A 233 8.19 6.58 15.65
CA PRO A 233 9.40 5.89 15.25
C PRO A 233 10.60 6.74 15.64
N ALA A 234 11.70 6.09 16.00
CA ALA A 234 12.82 6.73 16.69
C ALA A 234 13.39 7.97 15.96
N ASN A 235 13.26 8.07 14.63
CA ASN A 235 13.76 9.21 13.87
C ASN A 235 12.77 10.39 13.81
N CYS A 236 11.49 10.15 14.09
CA CYS A 236 10.42 11.15 14.10
C CYS A 236 9.79 11.37 15.47
N ALA A 237 10.43 10.90 16.54
CA ALA A 237 9.84 10.97 17.87
C ALA A 237 9.71 12.40 18.41
N TYR A 238 8.55 12.71 18.99
CA TYR A 238 8.35 13.94 19.75
C TYR A 238 8.93 13.84 21.16
N THR A 239 9.04 12.61 21.68
CA THR A 239 9.58 12.32 23.02
C THR A 239 10.48 11.10 22.97
N PHE A 240 11.64 11.16 23.63
CA PHE A 240 12.52 10.00 23.76
C PHE A 240 12.37 9.43 25.18
N VAL A 241 11.36 8.59 25.43
CA VAL A 241 11.03 7.99 26.76
C VAL A 241 10.94 9.01 27.92
N PRO A 242 10.48 8.65 29.13
CA PRO A 242 10.45 9.60 30.26
C PRO A 242 11.82 10.18 30.63
N PHE A 243 12.91 9.48 30.28
CA PHE A 243 14.26 9.76 30.77
C PHE A 243 15.18 10.47 29.77
N HIS A 244 14.80 10.65 28.49
CA HIS A 244 15.66 11.33 27.50
C HIS A 244 15.06 12.62 26.94
N GLY A 245 13.97 13.09 27.56
CA GLY A 245 13.42 14.42 27.32
C GLY A 245 12.56 14.53 26.06
N HIS A 246 12.01 15.73 25.87
CA HIS A 246 11.27 16.08 24.67
C HIS A 246 12.23 16.45 23.57
N ARG A 247 11.80 16.22 22.35
CA ARG A 247 12.52 16.73 21.21
C ARG A 247 12.47 18.26 21.18
N GLU A 248 13.63 18.90 21.06
CA GLU A 248 13.72 20.34 20.91
C GLU A 248 13.13 20.79 19.56
N ILE A 249 12.40 21.90 19.61
CA ILE A 249 11.86 22.58 18.44
C ILE A 249 12.89 23.63 18.04
N GLU A 250 13.42 23.51 16.83
CA GLU A 250 14.43 24.43 16.31
C GLU A 250 13.85 25.85 16.16
N ASP A 251 14.61 26.87 16.55
CA ASP A 251 14.18 28.28 16.48
C ASP A 251 13.69 28.65 15.07
N GLY A 252 12.48 29.20 15.01
CA GLY A 252 11.84 29.61 13.74
C GLY A 252 11.16 28.49 12.97
N TYR A 253 11.12 27.27 13.50
CA TYR A 253 10.49 26.10 12.87
C TYR A 253 9.49 25.41 13.79
N ALA A 254 8.67 24.55 13.18
CA ALA A 254 7.86 23.55 13.85
C ALA A 254 8.10 22.19 13.19
N LEU A 255 7.96 21.11 13.96
CA LEU A 255 8.04 19.74 13.44
C LEU A 255 6.77 19.43 12.65
N ALA A 256 6.89 18.59 11.61
CA ALA A 256 5.78 18.27 10.73
C ALA A 256 5.90 16.84 10.18
N HIS A 257 4.83 16.06 10.33
CA HIS A 257 4.80 14.65 9.92
C HIS A 257 3.47 14.29 9.29
N LEU A 258 3.48 13.49 8.21
CA LEU A 258 2.28 12.76 7.81
C LEU A 258 1.99 11.65 8.83
N ILE A 259 0.75 11.19 8.91
CA ILE A 259 0.35 10.09 9.80
C ILE A 259 0.07 8.83 9.01
N THR A 260 0.66 7.74 9.49
CA THR A 260 0.45 6.37 9.01
C THR A 260 -0.35 5.59 10.04
N THR A 261 -1.24 4.72 9.55
CA THR A 261 -1.88 3.68 10.36
C THR A 261 -1.44 2.32 9.82
N GLY A 262 -1.01 1.41 10.70
CA GLY A 262 -0.60 0.07 10.32
C GLY A 262 -1.75 -0.92 10.24
N ALA A 263 -1.46 -2.12 9.74
CA ALA A 263 -2.41 -3.23 9.69
C ALA A 263 -2.85 -3.66 11.10
N LEU A 264 -3.86 -4.53 11.18
CA LEU A 264 -4.03 -5.36 12.35
C LEU A 264 -2.83 -6.29 12.48
N CYS A 265 -2.22 -6.30 13.65
CA CYS A 265 -1.08 -7.12 13.95
C CYS A 265 -1.25 -7.81 15.30
N HIS A 266 -0.71 -9.01 15.39
CA HIS A 266 -0.48 -9.67 16.67
C HIS A 266 0.77 -9.05 17.28
N LEU A 267 0.58 -8.27 18.34
CA LEU A 267 1.65 -7.59 19.04
C LEU A 267 1.90 -8.24 20.40
N HIS A 268 3.17 -8.53 20.67
CA HIS A 268 3.66 -8.87 22.00
C HIS A 268 4.16 -7.59 22.68
N HIS A 269 3.59 -7.23 23.83
CA HIS A 269 3.99 -6.03 24.59
C HIS A 269 4.02 -6.34 26.09
N GLY A 270 5.19 -6.19 26.71
CA GLY A 270 5.42 -6.63 28.09
C GLY A 270 5.12 -8.13 28.25
N ILE A 271 4.12 -8.45 29.08
CA ILE A 271 3.65 -9.82 29.31
C ILE A 271 2.40 -10.19 28.51
N HIS A 272 1.92 -9.29 27.65
CA HIS A 272 0.63 -9.38 26.98
C HIS A 272 0.78 -9.69 25.48
N GLU A 273 -0.23 -10.38 24.96
CA GLU A 273 -0.47 -10.55 23.52
C GLU A 273 -1.78 -9.85 23.16
N SER A 274 -1.83 -9.13 22.04
CA SER A 274 -3.04 -8.41 21.64
C SER A 274 -3.14 -8.26 20.12
N LEU A 275 -4.37 -8.13 19.62
CA LEU A 275 -4.65 -7.73 18.25
C LEU A 275 -4.73 -6.21 18.18
N THR A 276 -3.67 -5.57 17.73
CA THR A 276 -3.54 -4.11 17.73
C THR A 276 -3.41 -3.53 16.33
N SER A 277 -3.57 -2.23 16.20
CA SER A 277 -3.12 -1.44 15.05
C SER A 277 -2.32 -0.27 15.58
N ASP A 278 -1.21 0.06 14.93
CA ASP A 278 -0.37 1.18 15.32
C ASP A 278 -0.72 2.44 14.53
N LEU A 279 -0.58 3.59 15.17
CA LEU A 279 -0.65 4.91 14.54
C LEU A 279 0.61 5.68 14.84
N HIS A 280 1.28 6.14 13.79
CA HIS A 280 2.61 6.73 13.93
C HIS A 280 2.94 7.82 12.91
N CYS A 281 3.91 8.65 13.28
CA CYS A 281 4.50 9.66 12.40
C CYS A 281 5.26 8.99 11.25
N HIS A 282 4.93 9.36 10.02
CA HIS A 282 5.54 8.80 8.82
C HIS A 282 6.96 9.37 8.59
N GLU A 283 7.91 8.49 8.29
CA GLU A 283 9.28 8.85 7.92
C GLU A 283 9.45 8.90 6.40
N TRP A 284 10.33 9.76 5.90
CA TRP A 284 10.56 9.90 4.45
C TRP A 284 11.06 8.61 3.77
N GLY A 285 11.90 7.83 4.46
CA GLY A 285 12.51 6.62 3.91
C GLY A 285 11.65 5.37 3.97
N ASN A 286 10.45 5.46 4.54
CA ASN A 286 9.55 4.32 4.66
C ASN A 286 8.82 4.08 3.34
N GLY A 287 8.40 2.82 3.13
CA GLY A 287 7.45 2.50 2.07
C GLY A 287 6.17 3.34 2.22
N VAL A 288 5.68 3.89 1.12
CA VAL A 288 4.49 4.74 1.11
C VAL A 288 3.34 3.97 0.49
N ARG A 289 2.18 3.99 1.16
CA ARG A 289 0.93 3.48 0.61
C ARG A 289 -0.17 4.53 0.71
N LEU A 290 -0.41 5.25 -0.38
CA LEU A 290 -1.47 6.26 -0.46
C LEU A 290 -2.75 5.65 -1.01
N VAL A 291 -3.90 6.17 -0.60
CA VAL A 291 -5.21 5.75 -1.15
C VAL A 291 -5.76 6.87 -2.01
N GLY A 292 -6.03 6.57 -3.27
CA GLY A 292 -6.78 7.43 -4.18
C GLY A 292 -8.28 7.16 -4.07
N ILE A 293 -9.08 8.22 -4.06
CA ILE A 293 -10.53 8.20 -3.96
C ILE A 293 -11.08 8.98 -5.16
N LYS A 294 -11.80 8.29 -6.06
CA LYS A 294 -12.47 8.93 -7.20
C LYS A 294 -13.62 9.83 -6.73
N GLU A 295 -13.95 10.81 -7.55
CA GLU A 295 -15.14 11.65 -7.32
C GLU A 295 -16.39 10.78 -7.11
N SER A 296 -17.19 11.11 -6.09
CA SER A 296 -18.40 10.37 -5.69
C SER A 296 -18.18 8.90 -5.25
N ALA A 297 -16.94 8.46 -5.04
CA ALA A 297 -16.68 7.11 -4.55
C ALA A 297 -17.17 6.96 -3.09
N ASN A 298 -17.89 5.88 -2.82
CA ASN A 298 -18.34 5.56 -1.48
C ASN A 298 -17.28 4.73 -0.73
N LEU A 299 -16.72 5.27 0.36
CA LEU A 299 -15.77 4.58 1.24
C LEU A 299 -16.36 3.35 1.94
N GLU A 300 -17.69 3.24 2.02
CA GLU A 300 -18.38 2.04 2.51
C GLU A 300 -18.18 0.82 1.59
N SER A 301 -17.76 1.04 0.34
CA SER A 301 -17.42 -0.06 -0.57
C SER A 301 -16.09 -0.75 -0.23
N GLY A 302 -15.37 -0.24 0.78
CA GLY A 302 -14.05 -0.71 1.19
C GLY A 302 -12.92 -0.09 0.38
N VAL A 303 -11.68 -0.50 0.68
CA VAL A 303 -10.46 -0.09 -0.05
C VAL A 303 -9.96 -1.27 -0.87
N HIS A 304 -9.78 -1.09 -2.17
CA HIS A 304 -9.08 -2.07 -2.98
C HIS A 304 -7.58 -2.05 -2.64
N ALA A 305 -6.95 -3.23 -2.50
CA ALA A 305 -5.54 -3.34 -2.09
C ALA A 305 -4.54 -2.69 -3.07
N GLY A 306 -4.97 -2.48 -4.31
CA GLY A 306 -4.15 -1.93 -5.38
C GLY A 306 -3.58 -3.00 -6.30
N PRO A 307 -2.93 -2.59 -7.40
CA PRO A 307 -2.10 -3.50 -8.17
C PRO A 307 -0.86 -3.88 -7.36
N GLU A 308 -0.51 -5.17 -7.36
CA GLU A 308 0.79 -5.64 -6.87
C GLU A 308 1.60 -6.11 -8.09
N PRO A 309 2.63 -5.35 -8.51
CA PRO A 309 3.33 -5.60 -9.77
C PRO A 309 3.87 -7.02 -9.89
N ARG A 310 4.39 -7.61 -8.80
CA ARG A 310 4.97 -8.96 -8.84
C ARG A 310 3.91 -10.03 -9.06
N ALA A 311 2.77 -9.93 -8.40
CA ALA A 311 1.63 -10.81 -8.57
C ALA A 311 1.04 -10.70 -9.98
N LEU A 312 0.95 -9.48 -10.51
CA LEU A 312 0.54 -9.23 -11.90
C LEU A 312 1.53 -9.87 -12.88
N VAL A 313 2.84 -9.75 -12.66
CA VAL A 313 3.86 -10.44 -13.45
C VAL A 313 3.67 -11.95 -13.40
N HIS A 314 3.57 -12.54 -12.21
CA HIS A 314 3.41 -13.99 -12.05
C HIS A 314 2.16 -14.53 -12.76
N LYS A 315 1.05 -13.78 -12.71
CA LYS A 315 -0.23 -14.21 -13.27
C LYS A 315 -0.38 -13.93 -14.76
N TYR A 316 0.11 -12.78 -15.23
CA TYR A 316 -0.09 -12.27 -16.59
C TYR A 316 1.20 -12.19 -17.41
N TRP A 317 2.23 -12.95 -17.06
CA TRP A 317 3.54 -12.89 -17.72
C TRP A 317 3.46 -12.98 -19.26
N ARG A 318 2.49 -13.72 -19.82
CA ARG A 318 2.29 -13.84 -21.28
C ARG A 318 1.94 -12.50 -21.94
N ASP A 319 1.11 -11.69 -21.28
CA ASP A 319 0.74 -10.34 -21.71
C ASP A 319 1.87 -9.32 -21.42
N LEU A 320 2.90 -9.75 -20.69
CA LEU A 320 4.01 -8.95 -20.19
C LEU A 320 5.35 -9.29 -20.85
N LEU A 321 5.33 -10.15 -21.86
CA LEU A 321 6.48 -10.40 -22.74
C LEU A 321 6.73 -9.18 -23.63
N VAL A 322 7.95 -8.66 -23.58
CA VAL A 322 8.41 -7.55 -24.41
C VAL A 322 9.58 -8.03 -25.30
N PRO A 323 9.68 -7.57 -26.56
CA PRO A 323 10.81 -7.91 -27.41
C PRO A 323 12.15 -7.45 -26.83
N VAL A 324 13.22 -8.21 -27.08
CA VAL A 324 14.59 -7.80 -26.76
C VAL A 324 15.22 -7.12 -27.98
N PHE A 325 15.79 -5.91 -27.81
CA PHE A 325 16.46 -5.16 -28.86
C PHE A 325 17.87 -4.73 -28.42
N PRO A 326 18.89 -4.83 -29.31
CA PRO A 326 18.85 -5.48 -30.62
C PRO A 326 18.69 -7.02 -30.47
N PRO A 327 18.13 -7.71 -31.48
CA PRO A 327 17.92 -9.16 -31.47
C PRO A 327 19.22 -10.01 -31.35
N ASP A 328 20.39 -9.37 -31.35
CA ASP A 328 21.70 -10.01 -31.56
C ASP A 328 22.66 -9.89 -30.36
N ALA A 329 22.18 -9.53 -29.17
CA ALA A 329 23.03 -9.48 -27.96
C ALA A 329 23.27 -10.89 -27.38
N GLU A 330 24.28 -11.55 -27.95
CA GLU A 330 24.86 -12.88 -27.64
C GLU A 330 23.97 -14.13 -27.85
N PRO A 331 24.49 -15.16 -28.56
CA PRO A 331 23.80 -16.42 -28.77
C PRO A 331 23.87 -17.27 -27.50
N GLY A 332 22.92 -17.07 -26.59
CA GLY A 332 22.69 -18.00 -25.49
C GLY A 332 22.17 -17.35 -24.22
N VAL A 333 21.57 -18.19 -23.38
CA VAL A 333 21.04 -17.79 -22.08
C VAL A 333 22.16 -17.34 -21.12
N GLY A 334 23.40 -17.82 -21.30
CA GLY A 334 24.47 -17.64 -20.31
C GLY A 334 24.21 -18.42 -19.03
N PHE A 335 25.14 -18.34 -18.05
CA PHE A 335 24.98 -19.03 -16.77
C PHE A 335 23.97 -18.31 -15.87
N ARG A 336 22.83 -18.94 -15.54
CA ARG A 336 21.72 -18.28 -14.83
C ARG A 336 21.06 -19.09 -13.74
N ALA A 337 20.57 -18.40 -12.71
CA ALA A 337 19.59 -18.97 -11.80
C ALA A 337 18.26 -19.23 -12.55
N LEU A 338 17.57 -20.31 -12.21
CA LEU A 338 16.23 -20.59 -12.70
C LEU A 338 15.19 -20.36 -11.61
N MET A 339 13.96 -20.12 -12.03
CA MET A 339 12.79 -20.10 -11.15
C MET A 339 11.60 -20.72 -11.86
N GLN A 340 10.64 -21.19 -11.07
CA GLN A 340 9.40 -21.76 -11.58
C GLN A 340 8.21 -20.87 -11.20
N MET A 341 7.31 -20.64 -12.15
CA MET A 341 6.02 -19.95 -11.92
C MET A 341 4.88 -20.85 -12.42
N GLY A 342 4.14 -21.46 -11.50
CA GLY A 342 3.23 -22.55 -11.84
C GLY A 342 4.01 -23.71 -12.45
N ASP A 343 3.61 -24.18 -13.62
CA ASP A 343 4.31 -25.27 -14.32
C ASP A 343 5.42 -24.78 -15.26
N GLN A 344 5.56 -23.47 -15.45
CA GLN A 344 6.51 -22.90 -16.41
C GLN A 344 7.83 -22.49 -15.74
N TRP A 345 8.95 -22.87 -16.36
CA TRP A 345 10.29 -22.46 -15.96
C TRP A 345 10.72 -21.18 -16.65
N PHE A 346 11.49 -20.38 -15.91
CA PHE A 346 12.08 -19.13 -16.37
C PHE A 346 13.54 -19.05 -15.93
N THR A 347 14.34 -18.37 -16.73
CA THR A 347 15.61 -17.84 -16.26
C THR A 347 15.32 -16.64 -15.37
N GLN A 348 16.17 -16.36 -14.40
CA GLN A 348 16.09 -15.13 -13.62
C GLN A 348 16.85 -14.00 -14.29
N TYR A 349 16.44 -12.76 -14.01
CA TYR A 349 17.28 -11.59 -14.32
C TYR A 349 18.63 -11.70 -13.62
N LEU A 350 19.71 -11.41 -14.35
CA LEU A 350 21.07 -11.42 -13.79
C LEU A 350 21.15 -10.47 -12.59
N LYS A 351 21.63 -11.01 -11.48
CA LYS A 351 21.96 -10.21 -10.30
C LYS A 351 23.28 -9.46 -10.50
N MET A 352 23.43 -8.35 -9.78
CA MET A 352 24.63 -7.51 -9.85
C MET A 352 25.46 -7.62 -8.55
N GLY A 353 26.66 -8.18 -8.61
CA GLY A 353 27.51 -8.37 -7.42
C GLY A 353 26.96 -9.40 -6.43
N GLU A 354 27.44 -9.35 -5.19
CA GLU A 354 27.13 -10.33 -4.14
C GLU A 354 25.77 -10.05 -3.47
N ARG A 355 24.73 -10.71 -3.97
CA ARG A 355 23.36 -10.62 -3.44
C ARG A 355 22.61 -11.94 -3.61
N MET A 356 21.44 -12.05 -2.97
CA MET A 356 20.50 -13.14 -3.26
C MET A 356 20.11 -13.13 -4.73
N ASP A 357 19.70 -14.28 -5.25
CA ASP A 357 19.10 -14.34 -6.58
C ASP A 357 17.84 -13.46 -6.65
N THR A 358 17.50 -12.96 -7.83
CA THR A 358 16.50 -11.91 -8.00
C THR A 358 15.08 -12.42 -7.76
N TYR A 359 14.83 -13.70 -8.04
CA TYR A 359 13.50 -14.31 -8.11
C TYR A 359 12.54 -13.51 -9.00
N GLU A 360 13.07 -12.91 -10.06
CA GLU A 360 12.32 -12.22 -11.11
C GLU A 360 12.49 -12.93 -12.45
N PRO A 361 11.39 -13.32 -13.13
CA PRO A 361 11.46 -14.06 -14.39
C PRO A 361 11.96 -13.15 -15.52
N GLU A 362 12.86 -13.67 -16.37
CA GLU A 362 13.34 -12.98 -17.57
C GLU A 362 12.93 -13.73 -18.84
N TYR A 363 13.55 -14.87 -19.15
CA TYR A 363 13.28 -15.64 -20.37
C TYR A 363 12.49 -16.91 -20.06
N VAL A 364 11.58 -17.26 -20.96
CA VAL A 364 10.82 -18.52 -20.88
C VAL A 364 11.76 -19.68 -21.23
N VAL A 365 11.94 -20.61 -20.30
CA VAL A 365 12.74 -21.82 -20.55
C VAL A 365 11.93 -22.77 -21.43
N THR A 366 12.51 -23.16 -22.56
CA THR A 366 11.91 -24.04 -23.58
C THR A 366 12.34 -25.49 -23.42
N SER A 367 13.52 -25.73 -22.86
CA SER A 367 14.06 -27.05 -22.55
C SER A 367 14.88 -27.02 -21.27
N LEU A 368 14.80 -28.08 -20.46
CA LEU A 368 15.48 -28.18 -19.17
C LEU A 368 15.93 -29.61 -18.89
N GLU A 369 17.24 -29.83 -18.78
CA GLU A 369 17.85 -31.12 -18.47
C GLU A 369 18.71 -31.02 -17.20
N LYS A 370 18.56 -31.96 -16.26
CA LYS A 370 19.42 -32.01 -15.07
C LYS A 370 20.84 -32.43 -15.46
N VAL A 371 21.84 -31.75 -14.90
CA VAL A 371 23.25 -32.06 -15.13
C VAL A 371 23.90 -32.41 -13.80
N GLY A 372 24.21 -33.69 -13.64
CA GLY A 372 24.80 -34.23 -12.41
C GLY A 372 23.85 -34.26 -11.21
N ASP A 373 24.36 -34.76 -10.10
CA ASP A 373 23.66 -34.76 -8.80
C ASP A 373 23.77 -33.40 -8.10
N PRO A 374 22.84 -33.06 -7.19
CA PRO A 374 22.97 -31.87 -6.35
C PRO A 374 24.29 -31.86 -5.58
N VAL A 375 24.97 -30.71 -5.55
CA VAL A 375 26.22 -30.52 -4.82
C VAL A 375 26.05 -29.49 -3.71
N LEU A 376 26.86 -29.60 -2.66
CA LEU A 376 26.88 -28.61 -1.58
C LEU A 376 27.60 -27.35 -2.05
N PHE A 377 26.87 -26.26 -2.19
CA PHE A 377 27.43 -24.93 -2.38
C PHE A 377 27.71 -24.28 -1.02
N ARG A 378 28.85 -23.61 -0.89
CA ARG A 378 29.27 -22.85 0.30
C ARG A 378 29.64 -21.44 -0.13
N THR A 379 29.02 -20.44 0.47
CA THR A 379 29.32 -19.02 0.17
C THR A 379 30.73 -18.67 0.63
N THR A 380 31.40 -17.75 -0.05
CA THR A 380 32.67 -17.15 0.42
C THR A 380 32.46 -15.92 1.28
N VAL A 381 31.28 -15.28 1.17
CA VAL A 381 30.86 -14.16 2.01
C VAL A 381 30.14 -14.67 3.24
N GLY A 382 30.47 -14.11 4.40
CA GLY A 382 29.73 -14.35 5.63
C GLY A 382 28.29 -13.85 5.48
N GLY A 383 27.32 -14.71 5.77
CA GLY A 383 25.90 -14.38 5.70
C GLY A 383 25.56 -13.26 6.67
N TYR A 384 25.50 -12.01 6.20
CA TYR A 384 25.11 -10.87 7.04
C TYR A 384 23.66 -11.05 7.49
N HIS A 385 23.43 -11.26 8.79
CA HIS A 385 22.11 -11.23 9.44
C HIS A 385 21.00 -12.04 8.73
N GLY A 386 21.30 -13.26 8.30
CA GLY A 386 20.29 -14.21 7.79
C GLY A 386 19.97 -14.13 6.29
N PHE A 387 20.68 -13.34 5.49
CA PHE A 387 20.50 -13.29 4.04
C PHE A 387 21.49 -14.17 3.27
N PHE A 388 21.00 -15.02 2.37
CA PHE A 388 21.81 -15.92 1.53
C PHE A 388 22.50 -15.22 0.35
N LYS A 389 23.62 -14.53 0.63
CA LYS A 389 24.35 -13.70 -0.34
C LYS A 389 25.55 -14.43 -0.94
N PHE A 390 25.72 -14.32 -2.26
CA PHE A 390 26.85 -14.89 -2.99
C PHE A 390 26.99 -14.24 -4.37
N GLY A 391 28.19 -14.28 -4.94
CA GLY A 391 28.46 -13.96 -6.34
C GLY A 391 28.09 -15.12 -7.26
N ILE A 392 27.53 -14.81 -8.43
CA ILE A 392 27.13 -15.85 -9.40
C ILE A 392 28.32 -16.72 -9.87
N ASN A 393 29.51 -16.12 -9.94
CA ASN A 393 30.74 -16.80 -10.33
C ASN A 393 31.16 -17.89 -9.33
N GLU A 394 30.79 -17.78 -8.04
CA GLU A 394 31.09 -18.80 -7.03
C GLU A 394 30.29 -20.08 -7.30
N VAL A 395 29.03 -19.94 -7.69
CA VAL A 395 28.17 -21.07 -8.08
C VAL A 395 28.63 -21.65 -9.42
N GLN A 396 29.02 -20.79 -10.36
CA GLN A 396 29.55 -21.23 -11.65
C GLN A 396 30.87 -22.01 -11.51
N ALA A 397 31.73 -21.66 -10.55
CA ALA A 397 33.01 -22.33 -10.34
C ALA A 397 32.88 -23.80 -9.93
N ILE A 398 31.74 -24.19 -9.36
CA ILE A 398 31.44 -25.58 -8.98
C ILE A 398 30.49 -26.28 -9.97
N ALA A 399 30.06 -25.58 -11.03
CA ALA A 399 29.13 -26.12 -12.02
C ALA A 399 29.83 -27.12 -12.95
N PRO A 400 29.19 -28.25 -13.31
CA PRO A 400 29.67 -29.13 -14.38
C PRO A 400 29.80 -28.38 -15.71
N ALA A 401 30.78 -28.77 -16.54
CA ALA A 401 31.10 -28.03 -17.78
C ALA A 401 29.94 -27.89 -18.79
N SER A 402 28.96 -28.81 -18.77
CA SER A 402 27.78 -28.77 -19.64
C SER A 402 26.60 -27.99 -19.05
N ALA A 403 26.68 -27.54 -17.81
CA ALA A 403 25.62 -26.78 -17.16
C ALA A 403 25.71 -25.29 -17.51
N ASN A 404 24.56 -24.68 -17.78
CA ASN A 404 24.41 -23.24 -17.97
C ASN A 404 23.35 -22.65 -17.03
N ALA A 405 22.82 -23.44 -16.09
CA ALA A 405 21.81 -22.94 -15.18
C ALA A 405 21.80 -23.70 -13.85
N TYR A 406 21.17 -23.12 -12.82
CA TYR A 406 21.11 -23.72 -11.49
C TYR A 406 19.83 -23.36 -10.70
N VAL A 407 19.51 -24.19 -9.70
CA VAL A 407 18.46 -23.97 -8.69
C VAL A 407 18.97 -24.45 -7.33
N PHE A 408 18.69 -23.72 -6.25
CA PHE A 408 18.88 -24.23 -4.89
C PHE A 408 17.74 -25.16 -4.49
N VAL A 409 18.08 -26.36 -4.04
CA VAL A 409 17.13 -27.46 -3.76
C VAL A 409 17.04 -27.81 -2.28
N SER A 410 17.67 -27.01 -1.39
CA SER A 410 17.54 -27.12 0.06
C SER A 410 17.39 -25.74 0.70
N GLU A 411 17.01 -25.72 1.98
CA GLU A 411 17.05 -24.49 2.79
C GLU A 411 18.50 -24.12 3.13
N PRO A 412 18.89 -22.83 2.99
CA PRO A 412 20.21 -22.36 3.40
C PRO A 412 20.49 -22.64 4.88
N GLN A 413 21.68 -23.16 5.19
CA GLN A 413 22.15 -23.41 6.55
C GLN A 413 23.27 -22.43 6.91
N ASN A 414 23.26 -21.95 8.15
CA ASN A 414 24.33 -21.09 8.66
C ASN A 414 25.44 -21.93 9.29
N GLU A 415 26.70 -21.65 8.92
CA GLU A 415 27.87 -22.20 9.60
C GLU A 415 28.44 -21.19 10.60
N TRP A 416 28.28 -21.51 11.88
CA TRP A 416 28.63 -20.61 12.98
C TRP A 416 30.07 -20.84 13.45
N SER A 417 30.81 -19.75 13.63
CA SER A 417 32.08 -19.74 14.37
C SER A 417 32.21 -18.42 15.12
N GLY A 418 32.55 -18.48 16.41
CA GLY A 418 32.72 -17.28 17.23
C GLY A 418 31.47 -16.41 17.39
N GLY A 419 30.27 -17.01 17.32
CA GLY A 419 29.00 -16.29 17.51
C GLY A 419 28.46 -15.55 16.26
N ASN A 420 29.18 -15.60 15.14
CA ASN A 420 28.73 -15.04 13.87
C ASN A 420 28.70 -16.12 12.77
N PRO A 421 27.77 -16.03 11.80
CA PRO A 421 27.78 -16.90 10.63
C PRO A 421 28.99 -16.56 9.75
N THR A 422 29.90 -17.52 9.59
CA THR A 422 31.10 -17.35 8.76
C THR A 422 30.83 -17.63 7.30
N HIS A 423 29.95 -18.60 7.02
CA HIS A 423 29.52 -19.01 5.69
C HIS A 423 28.08 -19.49 5.76
N GLN A 424 27.47 -19.64 4.59
CA GLN A 424 26.20 -20.32 4.45
C GLN A 424 26.34 -21.45 3.43
N THR A 425 25.60 -22.53 3.65
CA THR A 425 25.60 -23.68 2.75
C THR A 425 24.22 -23.99 2.21
N CYS A 426 24.14 -24.47 0.98
CA CYS A 426 22.90 -24.85 0.34
C CYS A 426 23.17 -25.88 -0.76
N MET A 427 22.28 -26.85 -0.95
CA MET A 427 22.37 -27.79 -2.06
C MET A 427 21.95 -27.10 -3.35
N VAL A 428 22.78 -27.19 -4.39
CA VAL A 428 22.50 -26.64 -5.72
C VAL A 428 22.39 -27.78 -6.74
N GLN A 429 21.31 -27.75 -7.54
CA GLN A 429 21.14 -28.60 -8.71
C GLN A 429 21.47 -27.80 -9.96
N PHE A 430 22.33 -28.37 -10.80
CA PHE A 430 22.70 -27.79 -12.10
C PHE A 430 21.86 -28.33 -13.24
N TYR A 431 21.72 -27.52 -14.28
CA TYR A 431 20.92 -27.80 -15.45
C TYR A 431 21.59 -27.32 -16.73
N ARG A 432 21.24 -27.98 -17.84
CA ARG A 432 21.35 -27.46 -19.19
C ARG A 432 19.96 -26.96 -19.59
N ALA A 433 19.84 -25.65 -19.77
CA ALA A 433 18.59 -24.97 -20.07
C ALA A 433 18.69 -24.26 -21.43
N GLU A 434 17.63 -24.33 -22.21
CA GLU A 434 17.40 -23.50 -23.39
C GLU A 434 16.24 -22.55 -23.08
N ALA A 435 16.31 -21.31 -23.57
CA ALA A 435 15.24 -20.34 -23.36
C ALA A 435 15.00 -19.51 -24.63
N ASP A 436 13.76 -19.05 -24.80
CA ASP A 436 13.40 -18.08 -25.83
C ASP A 436 13.93 -16.69 -25.43
N THR A 437 15.02 -16.26 -26.06
CA THR A 437 15.66 -14.96 -25.82
C THR A 437 15.11 -13.84 -26.71
N THR A 438 14.13 -14.12 -27.58
CA THR A 438 13.52 -13.11 -28.46
C THR A 438 12.61 -12.15 -27.69
N LYS A 439 12.06 -12.61 -26.57
CA LYS A 439 11.20 -11.85 -25.68
C LYS A 439 11.58 -12.12 -24.23
N ARG A 440 11.44 -11.09 -23.39
CA ARG A 440 11.59 -11.21 -21.94
C ARG A 440 10.36 -10.73 -21.21
N VAL A 441 10.11 -11.28 -20.04
CA VAL A 441 9.09 -10.78 -19.12
C VAL A 441 9.54 -9.44 -18.56
N ILE A 442 8.69 -8.41 -18.59
CA ILE A 442 9.01 -7.11 -17.97
C ILE A 442 9.29 -7.28 -16.47
N LYS A 443 10.27 -6.54 -15.94
CA LYS A 443 10.52 -6.51 -14.49
C LYS A 443 9.32 -5.95 -13.75
N ALA A 444 9.06 -6.47 -12.54
CA ALA A 444 8.01 -5.95 -11.67
C ALA A 444 8.24 -4.47 -11.37
N ASP A 445 9.49 -4.07 -11.11
CA ASP A 445 9.89 -2.68 -10.89
C ASP A 445 9.59 -1.77 -12.08
N THR A 446 9.75 -2.27 -13.31
CA THR A 446 9.42 -1.49 -14.52
C THR A 446 7.91 -1.42 -14.71
N LEU A 447 7.18 -2.51 -14.46
CA LEU A 447 5.72 -2.52 -14.50
C LEU A 447 5.10 -1.56 -13.46
N ALA A 448 5.74 -1.42 -12.29
CA ALA A 448 5.28 -0.51 -11.25
C ALA A 448 5.13 0.94 -11.74
N TYR A 449 5.90 1.38 -12.74
CA TYR A 449 5.77 2.72 -13.34
C TYR A 449 4.67 2.84 -14.39
N ASP A 450 4.11 1.73 -14.87
CA ASP A 450 3.08 1.68 -15.91
C ASP A 450 1.71 1.40 -15.30
N LEU A 451 1.14 2.44 -14.66
CA LEU A 451 -0.15 2.33 -13.98
C LEU A 451 -1.26 1.86 -14.94
N ASP A 452 -1.28 2.35 -16.18
CA ASP A 452 -2.36 2.03 -17.12
C ASP A 452 -2.34 0.54 -17.45
N ARG A 453 -1.15 -0.01 -17.69
CA ARG A 453 -0.99 -1.45 -17.91
C ARG A 453 -1.36 -2.27 -16.67
N MET A 454 -0.96 -1.84 -15.48
CA MET A 454 -1.36 -2.52 -14.23
C MET A 454 -2.88 -2.53 -14.06
N MET A 455 -3.54 -1.40 -14.30
CA MET A 455 -5.00 -1.28 -14.20
C MET A 455 -5.72 -2.13 -15.26
N ALA A 456 -5.20 -2.18 -16.49
CA ALA A 456 -5.75 -3.04 -17.55
C ALA A 456 -5.66 -4.53 -17.18
N LEU A 457 -4.57 -4.96 -16.54
CA LEU A 457 -4.43 -6.34 -16.05
C LEU A 457 -5.38 -6.64 -14.88
N LEU A 458 -5.55 -5.71 -13.94
CA LEU A 458 -6.54 -5.86 -12.86
C LEU A 458 -7.98 -5.94 -13.37
N ALA A 459 -8.32 -5.19 -14.42
CA ALA A 459 -9.65 -5.25 -15.04
C ALA A 459 -9.94 -6.66 -15.60
N LYS A 460 -8.93 -7.31 -16.21
CA LYS A 460 -9.03 -8.71 -16.65
C LYS A 460 -9.31 -9.67 -15.49
N GLU A 461 -8.75 -9.45 -14.30
CA GLU A 461 -9.04 -10.27 -13.11
C GLU A 461 -10.49 -10.21 -12.67
N SER A 462 -11.08 -9.02 -12.78
CA SER A 462 -12.40 -8.71 -12.28
C SER A 462 -13.52 -9.21 -13.22
N GLY A 463 -13.15 -9.85 -14.35
CA GLY A 463 -14.09 -10.18 -15.43
C GLY A 463 -14.67 -8.95 -16.11
N VAL A 464 -14.07 -7.78 -15.87
CA VAL A 464 -14.40 -6.52 -16.54
C VAL A 464 -13.55 -6.47 -17.79
N GLU A 465 -13.91 -7.27 -18.79
CA GLU A 465 -13.54 -6.86 -20.14
C GLU A 465 -14.21 -5.50 -20.35
N GLU A 466 -13.43 -4.47 -20.64
CA GLU A 466 -13.96 -3.28 -21.29
C GLU A 466 -14.73 -3.79 -22.51
N LYS A 467 -16.07 -3.80 -22.42
CA LYS A 467 -16.90 -4.02 -23.58
C LYS A 467 -16.60 -2.88 -24.54
N LYS A 468 -15.69 -3.12 -25.48
CA LYS A 468 -15.49 -2.27 -26.63
C LYS A 468 -16.81 -2.25 -27.38
N ILE A 469 -17.58 -1.19 -27.17
CA ILE A 469 -18.79 -0.94 -27.94
C ILE A 469 -18.35 -0.56 -29.34
N SER A 470 -18.88 -1.24 -30.36
CA SER A 470 -18.63 -0.81 -31.74
C SER A 470 -19.25 0.56 -31.97
N LEU A 471 -18.69 1.34 -32.90
CA LEU A 471 -19.24 2.64 -33.29
C LEU A 471 -20.72 2.52 -33.70
N GLU A 472 -21.09 1.45 -34.39
CA GLU A 472 -22.48 1.19 -34.80
C GLU A 472 -23.41 0.82 -33.65
N GLU A 473 -22.92 0.08 -32.65
CA GLU A 473 -23.69 -0.21 -31.45
C GLU A 473 -23.92 1.08 -30.63
N LEU A 474 -22.92 1.97 -30.56
CA LEU A 474 -23.05 3.26 -29.90
C LEU A 474 -24.06 4.17 -30.61
N LYS A 475 -23.99 4.29 -31.94
CA LYS A 475 -24.98 5.01 -32.75
C LYS A 475 -26.39 4.48 -32.52
N THR A 476 -26.55 3.16 -32.49
CA THR A 476 -27.84 2.50 -32.25
C THR A 476 -28.41 2.88 -30.89
N LYS A 477 -27.59 2.90 -29.83
CA LYS A 477 -28.02 3.32 -28.49
C LYS A 477 -28.42 4.80 -28.45
N VAL A 478 -27.64 5.69 -29.06
CA VAL A 478 -27.97 7.12 -29.14
C VAL A 478 -29.27 7.36 -29.91
N MET A 479 -29.50 6.67 -31.03
CA MET A 479 -30.77 6.73 -31.77
C MET A 479 -31.97 6.27 -30.92
N ARG A 480 -31.79 5.21 -30.11
CA ARG A 480 -32.83 4.73 -29.20
C ARG A 480 -33.16 5.76 -28.12
N ILE A 481 -32.14 6.43 -27.56
CA ILE A 481 -32.33 7.54 -26.61
C ILE A 481 -33.15 8.66 -27.28
N ILE A 482 -32.77 9.10 -28.48
CA ILE A 482 -33.51 10.13 -29.23
C ILE A 482 -34.98 9.72 -29.44
N ALA A 483 -35.24 8.47 -29.81
CA ALA A 483 -36.60 7.96 -30.01
C ALA A 483 -37.43 8.01 -28.72
N VAL A 484 -36.87 7.55 -27.60
CA VAL A 484 -37.53 7.61 -26.28
C VAL A 484 -37.82 9.05 -25.87
N LEU A 485 -36.86 9.97 -26.07
CA LEU A 485 -37.04 11.38 -25.72
C LEU A 485 -38.10 12.07 -26.57
N LYS A 486 -38.22 11.71 -27.86
CA LYS A 486 -39.26 12.23 -28.75
C LYS A 486 -40.65 11.69 -28.37
N ASP A 487 -40.73 10.43 -27.96
CA ASP A 487 -41.98 9.79 -27.52
C ASP A 487 -42.48 10.34 -26.16
N GLN A 488 -41.56 10.60 -25.23
CA GLN A 488 -41.90 11.14 -23.90
C GLN A 488 -42.07 12.68 -23.87
N LYS A 489 -41.76 13.37 -24.98
CA LYS A 489 -41.90 14.83 -25.13
C LYS A 489 -43.26 15.40 -24.69
N PRO A 490 -44.41 14.73 -24.93
CA PRO A 490 -45.72 15.23 -24.47
C PRO A 490 -45.94 15.12 -22.96
N GLN A 491 -45.24 14.20 -22.27
CA GLN A 491 -45.52 13.84 -20.87
C GLN A 491 -44.59 14.55 -19.87
N LEU A 492 -43.37 14.89 -20.27
CA LEU A 492 -42.31 15.42 -19.39
C LEU A 492 -42.18 16.96 -19.42
N ASN A 493 -43.13 17.66 -20.06
CA ASN A 493 -43.04 19.09 -20.38
C ASN A 493 -43.20 20.04 -19.16
N GLN A 494 -43.06 19.56 -17.93
CA GLN A 494 -43.28 20.35 -16.71
C GLN A 494 -42.06 20.47 -15.78
N SER A 495 -40.90 19.86 -16.08
CA SER A 495 -39.73 20.02 -15.19
C SER A 495 -38.34 20.01 -15.84
N ILE A 496 -38.17 19.60 -17.10
CA ILE A 496 -36.86 19.58 -17.77
C ILE A 496 -37.03 20.03 -19.23
N PRO A 497 -36.14 20.86 -19.79
CA PRO A 497 -36.17 21.19 -21.22
C PRO A 497 -35.71 19.99 -22.05
N ILE A 498 -36.60 19.01 -22.24
CA ILE A 498 -36.39 17.80 -23.10
C ILE A 498 -35.83 18.19 -24.47
N THR A 499 -36.22 19.34 -25.00
CA THR A 499 -35.73 19.88 -26.27
C THR A 499 -34.21 20.06 -26.28
N ALA A 500 -33.60 20.49 -25.17
CA ALA A 500 -32.14 20.62 -25.06
C ALA A 500 -31.42 19.25 -25.02
N LEU A 501 -32.08 18.23 -24.46
CA LEU A 501 -31.53 16.87 -24.38
C LEU A 501 -31.63 16.14 -25.72
N ILE A 502 -32.72 16.33 -26.46
CA ILE A 502 -32.85 15.86 -27.84
C ILE A 502 -31.76 16.50 -28.71
N ASP A 503 -31.56 17.81 -28.60
CA ASP A 503 -30.53 18.54 -29.35
C ASP A 503 -29.11 18.03 -29.00
N GLU A 504 -28.82 17.76 -27.73
CA GLU A 504 -27.51 17.23 -27.32
C GLU A 504 -27.28 15.78 -27.82
N ALA A 505 -28.32 14.93 -27.79
CA ALA A 505 -28.24 13.57 -28.33
C ALA A 505 -28.11 13.56 -29.87
N GLU A 506 -28.79 14.47 -30.57
CA GLU A 506 -28.67 14.64 -32.02
C GLU A 506 -27.28 15.15 -32.41
N LYS A 507 -26.69 16.08 -31.64
CA LYS A 507 -25.30 16.52 -31.82
C LYS A 507 -24.29 15.39 -31.60
N LEU A 508 -24.51 14.55 -30.59
CA LEU A 508 -23.68 13.37 -30.37
C LEU A 508 -23.80 12.39 -31.55
N LEU A 509 -25.01 12.12 -32.05
CA LEU A 509 -25.20 11.26 -33.22
C LEU A 509 -24.54 11.82 -34.48
N ALA A 510 -24.62 13.13 -34.70
CA ALA A 510 -23.94 13.80 -35.81
C ALA A 510 -22.42 13.63 -35.70
N LEU A 511 -21.85 13.81 -34.51
CA LEU A 511 -20.42 13.61 -34.25
C LEU A 511 -19.96 12.16 -34.46
N LEU A 512 -20.81 11.18 -34.14
CA LEU A 512 -20.53 9.76 -34.38
C LEU A 512 -20.61 9.37 -35.86
N ASN A 513 -21.38 10.11 -36.66
CA ASN A 513 -21.53 9.88 -38.10
C ASN A 513 -20.44 10.58 -38.93
N ASP A 514 -19.97 11.75 -38.47
CA ASP A 514 -18.94 12.52 -39.14
C ASP A 514 -17.90 13.03 -38.11
N PRO A 515 -16.80 12.27 -37.89
CA PRO A 515 -15.73 12.66 -37.00
C PRO A 515 -15.04 13.95 -37.49
N GLN A 516 -15.42 15.09 -36.92
CA GLN A 516 -14.82 16.38 -37.24
C GLN A 516 -13.37 16.47 -36.71
N PRO A 517 -12.37 16.81 -37.53
CA PRO A 517 -11.02 17.10 -37.05
C PRO A 517 -10.98 18.49 -36.40
N GLY A 518 -10.61 18.57 -35.11
CA GLY A 518 -10.57 19.81 -34.33
C GLY A 518 -9.56 19.78 -33.17
N LEU A 519 -9.56 20.84 -32.36
CA LEU A 519 -8.63 21.09 -31.23
C LEU A 519 -8.75 20.10 -30.05
N MET A 520 -9.89 19.40 -29.92
CA MET A 520 -10.08 18.28 -28.98
C MET A 520 -10.09 16.96 -29.75
N SER A 521 -9.60 15.88 -29.13
CA SER A 521 -9.73 14.57 -29.75
C SER A 521 -11.21 14.19 -29.88
N TRP A 522 -11.58 13.56 -30.99
CA TRP A 522 -12.96 13.09 -31.25
C TRP A 522 -13.50 12.25 -30.07
N HIS A 523 -12.63 11.48 -29.42
CA HIS A 523 -12.94 10.68 -28.25
C HIS A 523 -13.34 11.53 -27.03
N ASP A 524 -12.61 12.62 -26.76
CA ASP A 524 -12.92 13.51 -25.63
C ASP A 524 -14.25 14.24 -25.83
N LEU A 525 -14.55 14.63 -27.08
CA LEU A 525 -15.80 15.30 -27.43
C LEU A 525 -17.00 14.34 -27.34
N VAL A 526 -16.83 13.07 -27.72
CA VAL A 526 -17.84 12.02 -27.52
C VAL A 526 -18.06 11.78 -26.02
N HIS A 527 -16.99 11.69 -25.23
CA HIS A 527 -17.09 11.48 -23.78
C HIS A 527 -17.78 12.63 -23.06
N GLU A 528 -17.42 13.88 -23.34
CA GLU A 528 -18.03 15.05 -22.71
C GLU A 528 -19.56 15.07 -22.92
N ARG A 529 -20.01 14.79 -24.14
CA ARG A 529 -21.43 14.77 -24.49
C ARG A 529 -22.17 13.59 -23.85
N LEU A 530 -21.54 12.42 -23.74
CA LEU A 530 -22.08 11.28 -23.02
C LEU A 530 -22.27 11.58 -21.53
N GLU A 531 -21.32 12.25 -20.89
CA GLU A 531 -21.43 12.64 -19.48
C GLU A 531 -22.56 13.66 -19.25
N LYS A 532 -22.76 14.61 -20.18
CA LYS A 532 -23.92 15.54 -20.14
C LYS A 532 -25.25 14.80 -20.20
N LEU A 533 -25.36 13.75 -21.02
CA LEU A 533 -26.56 12.91 -21.10
C LEU A 533 -26.76 12.09 -19.82
N LYS A 534 -25.70 11.47 -19.29
CA LYS A 534 -25.77 10.67 -18.05
C LYS A 534 -26.20 11.48 -16.83
N ALA A 535 -25.73 12.72 -16.73
CA ALA A 535 -26.08 13.63 -15.63
C ALA A 535 -27.60 13.88 -15.52
N HIS A 536 -28.36 13.70 -16.62
CA HIS A 536 -29.79 13.97 -16.66
C HIS A 536 -30.67 12.72 -16.52
N PHE A 537 -30.20 11.53 -16.91
CA PHE A 537 -31.04 10.32 -16.96
C PHE A 537 -30.71 9.24 -15.93
N GLY A 538 -29.63 9.40 -15.16
CA GLY A 538 -29.12 8.30 -14.34
C GLY A 538 -28.56 7.17 -15.20
N ARG A 539 -27.82 6.24 -14.58
CA ARG A 539 -27.05 5.19 -15.30
C ARG A 539 -27.89 4.16 -16.05
N ASP A 540 -29.21 4.09 -15.81
CA ASP A 540 -30.04 3.00 -16.33
C ASP A 540 -30.62 3.27 -17.73
N LEU A 541 -30.62 4.54 -18.20
CA LEU A 541 -31.12 4.93 -19.53
C LEU A 541 -30.01 5.19 -20.56
N VAL A 542 -28.79 5.51 -20.13
CA VAL A 542 -27.60 5.89 -20.94
C VAL A 542 -26.45 4.94 -20.65
#